data_AF-A0A6A5KE23-F1
#
_entry.id   AF-A0A6A5KE23-F1
#
_cell.length_a   1.000
_cell.length_b   1.000
_cell.length_c   1.000
_cell.angle_alpha   90.00
_cell.angle_beta   90.00
_cell.angle_gamma   90.00
#
_symmetry.space_group_name_H-M   'P 1'
#
loop_
_entity.id
_entity.type
_entity.pdbx_description
1 polymer ?
#
loop_
_entity_poly.entity_id
_entity_poly.type
_entity_poly.pdbx_seq_one_letter_code
_entity_poly.pdbx_strand_id
1 'polypeptide(L)'
;MRVGGVAYYMRVDGRAAVWERERDGAELIRVASTAPLIRCSLASKKRKTPHFNLLSQTPPQHTYTRSSATMPHSTNPDTTTLPPYQQTHLLHLLKAKLAGIPPHHLPPVTLASLPTHIPHLPPDLQLAFFLRYRGEIGHRAIKSERLQRTDVTRAVFFYRVDSVRQFQRWHDGVRWNVGVFVALLAASDPYTESDPQPRPGSTAARRHSTKRTHLTPSAHRFCTQYLGAMLEHHNEPHTFSAREFFIRLYKSSRWDFFTSFNSAQKKLLRNAMKRLGREWEAELSYARDCMGEGRFERRVGRFVGCVVPGRGGVSVDKGEIDVDVEVGNEGQMDGVEMQENRNEVLDALRAPFVEGQAGEERMREGEEMEVATVTDVGVAIEAVQRMRPRDMLPVLLRLFPVD
;
A
#
# COMPACT_ATOMS: atom_id res chain seq x y z
N MET A 1 10.06 -50.85 10.07
CA MET A 1 10.30 -49.68 9.19
C MET A 1 9.53 -48.49 9.75
N ARG A 2 10.22 -47.51 10.37
CA ARG A 2 9.60 -46.26 10.86
C ARG A 2 9.74 -45.19 9.77
N VAL A 3 8.63 -44.66 9.29
CA VAL A 3 8.59 -43.57 8.30
C VAL A 3 8.39 -42.25 9.06
N GLY A 4 9.24 -41.28 8.78
CA GLY A 4 9.46 -40.08 9.59
C GLY A 4 8.27 -39.11 9.69
N GLY A 5 8.00 -38.68 10.92
CA GLY A 5 7.29 -37.44 11.22
C GLY A 5 8.28 -36.28 11.35
N VAL A 6 7.86 -35.08 10.97
CA VAL A 6 8.66 -33.86 11.13
C VAL A 6 8.40 -33.31 12.54
N ALA A 7 9.42 -33.31 13.40
CA ALA A 7 9.37 -32.68 14.71
C ALA A 7 9.88 -31.25 14.63
N TYR A 8 9.17 -30.31 15.25
CA TYR A 8 9.59 -28.92 15.40
C TYR A 8 9.91 -28.65 16.87
N TYR A 9 11.05 -28.01 17.11
CA TYR A 9 11.50 -27.63 18.45
C TYR A 9 11.39 -26.11 18.61
N MET A 10 10.69 -25.67 19.65
CA MET A 10 10.68 -24.28 20.09
C MET A 10 10.96 -24.22 21.59
N ARG A 11 11.74 -23.22 22.00
CA ARG A 11 11.89 -22.86 23.41
C ARG A 11 10.82 -21.83 23.76
N VAL A 12 10.00 -22.15 24.75
CA VAL A 12 9.08 -21.21 25.39
C VAL A 12 9.47 -21.15 26.86
N ASP A 13 9.78 -19.95 27.36
CA ASP A 13 10.16 -19.70 28.76
C ASP A 13 11.27 -20.61 29.31
N GLY A 14 12.31 -20.84 28.49
CA GLY A 14 13.48 -21.63 28.87
C GLY A 14 13.26 -23.15 28.89
N ARG A 15 12.06 -23.66 28.56
CA ARG A 15 11.77 -25.10 28.50
C ARG A 15 11.56 -25.54 27.05
N ALA A 16 12.03 -26.76 26.75
CA ALA A 16 11.86 -27.36 25.44
C ALA A 16 10.44 -27.95 25.32
N ALA A 17 9.67 -27.50 24.33
CA ALA A 17 8.40 -28.11 23.97
C ALA A 17 8.54 -28.82 22.62
N VAL A 18 7.92 -29.99 22.49
CA VAL A 18 7.90 -30.77 21.25
C VAL A 18 6.49 -30.77 20.71
N TRP A 19 6.34 -30.33 19.47
CA TRP A 19 5.09 -30.38 18.73
C TRP A 19 5.12 -31.56 17.76
N GLU A 20 4.16 -32.47 17.90
CA GLU A 20 3.91 -33.54 16.95
C GLU A 20 2.54 -33.32 16.31
N ARG A 21 2.53 -33.31 14.97
CA ARG A 21 1.29 -33.19 14.19
C ARG A 21 0.85 -34.58 13.75
N GLU A 22 -0.26 -35.06 14.29
CA GLU A 22 -0.86 -36.33 13.86
C GLU A 22 -1.64 -36.14 12.55
N ARG A 23 -1.75 -37.20 11.73
CA ARG A 23 -2.30 -37.11 10.36
C ARG A 23 -3.78 -36.71 10.30
N ASP A 24 -4.50 -36.76 11.41
CA ASP A 24 -5.96 -36.56 11.44
C ASP A 24 -6.40 -35.16 11.90
N GLY A 25 -5.48 -34.19 11.90
CA GLY A 25 -5.83 -32.77 12.06
C GLY A 25 -6.02 -32.29 13.50
N ALA A 26 -5.68 -33.11 14.50
CA ALA A 26 -5.57 -32.67 15.89
C ALA A 26 -4.13 -32.21 16.20
N GLU A 27 -3.97 -31.00 16.74
CA GLU A 27 -2.69 -30.52 17.26
C GLU A 27 -2.54 -30.91 18.73
N LEU A 28 -1.45 -31.60 19.06
CA LEU A 28 -1.16 -32.09 20.41
C LEU A 28 0.10 -31.40 20.95
N ILE A 29 -0.07 -30.65 22.04
CA ILE A 29 1.04 -30.03 22.75
C ILE A 29 1.54 -31.01 23.81
N ARG A 30 2.75 -31.55 23.62
CA ARG A 30 3.47 -32.26 24.69
C ARG A 30 4.43 -31.29 25.36
N VAL A 31 4.03 -30.80 26.54
CA VAL A 31 4.94 -30.13 27.46
C VAL A 31 5.67 -31.21 28.26
N ALA A 32 6.99 -31.21 28.23
CA ALA A 32 7.79 -32.08 29.08
C ALA A 32 7.63 -31.62 30.55
N SER A 33 6.62 -32.14 31.23
CA SER A 33 6.41 -31.99 32.68
C SER A 33 5.72 -33.24 33.22
N THR A 34 6.18 -33.72 34.36
CA THR A 34 5.73 -34.93 35.06
C THR A 34 4.37 -34.73 35.76
N ALA A 35 3.30 -34.46 35.00
CA ALA A 35 1.93 -34.41 35.52
C ALA A 35 0.88 -34.71 34.41
N PRO A 36 -0.28 -35.32 34.75
CA PRO A 36 -1.20 -35.90 33.76
C PRO A 36 -2.02 -34.89 32.96
N LEU A 37 -2.35 -35.27 31.72
CA LEU A 37 -3.02 -34.48 30.68
C LEU A 37 -4.51 -34.20 30.97
N ILE A 38 -4.95 -32.95 30.79
CA ILE A 38 -6.37 -32.56 30.75
C ILE A 38 -6.81 -32.54 29.28
N ARG A 39 -7.81 -33.37 28.92
CA ARG A 39 -8.51 -33.32 27.62
C ARG A 39 -9.62 -32.27 27.70
N CYS A 40 -9.57 -31.23 26.88
CA CYS A 40 -10.72 -30.37 26.60
C CYS A 40 -11.21 -30.63 25.17
N SER A 41 -12.44 -31.14 25.03
CA SER A 41 -13.16 -31.22 23.75
C SER A 41 -14.05 -29.99 23.59
N LEU A 42 -13.96 -29.31 22.44
CA LEU A 42 -14.88 -28.24 22.06
C LEU A 42 -15.91 -28.80 21.08
N ALA A 43 -17.14 -28.99 21.57
CA ALA A 43 -18.30 -29.35 20.76
C ALA A 43 -18.99 -28.08 20.23
N SER A 44 -19.20 -28.04 18.92
CA SER A 44 -19.91 -26.98 18.20
C SER A 44 -21.43 -27.09 18.43
N LYS A 45 -22.07 -26.03 18.95
CA LYS A 45 -23.54 -25.91 19.07
C LYS A 45 -24.04 -24.74 18.23
N LYS A 46 -24.82 -25.08 17.19
CA LYS A 46 -25.68 -24.18 16.41
C LYS A 46 -26.71 -23.49 17.33
N ARG A 47 -26.90 -22.17 17.19
CA ARG A 47 -28.06 -21.45 17.74
C ARG A 47 -28.80 -20.70 16.63
N LYS A 48 -30.13 -20.86 16.66
CA LYS A 48 -31.16 -20.20 15.84
C LYS A 48 -31.37 -18.77 16.33
N THR A 49 -31.57 -17.84 15.41
CA THR A 49 -32.05 -16.47 15.63
C THR A 49 -33.58 -16.41 15.51
N PRO A 50 -34.30 -15.68 16.39
CA PRO A 50 -35.69 -15.33 16.16
C PRO A 50 -35.84 -13.93 15.53
N HIS A 51 -36.90 -13.79 14.73
CA HIS A 51 -37.40 -12.57 14.11
C HIS A 51 -37.82 -11.52 15.15
N PHE A 52 -37.58 -10.24 14.86
CA PHE A 52 -38.21 -9.10 15.51
C PHE A 52 -38.77 -8.14 14.45
N ASN A 53 -40.08 -7.92 14.51
CA ASN A 53 -40.82 -6.90 13.75
C ASN A 53 -40.71 -5.56 14.50
N LEU A 54 -40.47 -4.46 13.79
CA LEU A 54 -40.60 -3.11 14.32
C LEU A 54 -41.50 -2.29 13.39
N LEU A 55 -42.67 -1.97 13.94
CA LEU A 55 -43.68 -1.09 13.38
C LEU A 55 -43.25 0.37 13.54
N SER A 56 -43.50 1.12 12.46
CA SER A 56 -43.45 2.56 12.29
C SER A 56 -44.40 3.30 13.24
N GLN A 57 -43.95 4.40 13.89
CA GLN A 57 -44.77 5.59 14.17
C GLN A 57 -43.89 6.86 14.27
N THR A 58 -44.33 7.91 13.58
CA THR A 58 -43.94 9.33 13.69
C THR A 58 -45.24 10.14 13.82
N PRO A 59 -45.22 11.45 14.13
CA PRO A 59 -44.96 12.09 15.43
C PRO A 59 -46.16 13.00 15.83
N PRO A 60 -46.10 13.75 16.94
CA PRO A 60 -46.88 14.99 17.04
C PRO A 60 -46.00 16.24 17.17
N GLN A 61 -46.47 17.26 16.47
CA GLN A 61 -45.90 18.59 16.34
C GLN A 61 -46.09 19.39 17.64
N HIS A 62 -45.05 20.11 18.06
CA HIS A 62 -45.16 21.17 19.06
C HIS A 62 -44.80 22.52 18.43
N THR A 63 -45.78 23.40 18.46
CA THR A 63 -45.74 24.85 18.18
C THR A 63 -44.77 25.56 19.14
N TYR A 64 -43.83 26.33 18.59
CA TYR A 64 -43.01 27.27 19.36
C TYR A 64 -43.57 28.69 19.24
N THR A 65 -43.93 29.26 20.39
CA THR A 65 -44.28 30.66 20.58
C THR A 65 -43.01 31.51 20.64
N ARG A 66 -43.06 32.60 19.88
CA ARG A 66 -42.05 33.66 19.74
C ARG A 66 -41.99 34.49 21.03
N SER A 67 -40.85 34.50 21.70
CA SER A 67 -40.56 35.49 22.75
C SER A 67 -39.32 36.30 22.38
N SER A 68 -39.52 37.61 22.29
CA SER A 68 -38.48 38.59 22.00
C SER A 68 -37.74 38.93 23.29
N ALA A 69 -36.43 38.75 23.31
CA ALA A 69 -35.58 39.24 24.38
C ALA A 69 -34.33 39.92 23.78
N THR A 70 -34.36 41.24 23.91
CA THR A 70 -33.28 42.19 24.18
C THR A 70 -31.83 41.72 23.97
N MET A 71 -31.15 42.38 23.03
CA MET A 71 -29.70 42.36 22.81
C MET A 71 -28.93 42.88 24.04
N PRO A 72 -27.88 42.17 24.50
CA PRO A 72 -26.71 42.79 25.09
C PRO A 72 -25.51 42.64 24.14
N HIS A 73 -24.70 43.69 24.14
CA HIS A 73 -23.46 43.87 23.37
C HIS A 73 -22.60 42.61 23.25
N SER A 74 -22.28 42.26 22.00
CA SER A 74 -21.28 41.27 21.63
C SER A 74 -19.88 41.83 21.95
N THR A 75 -19.36 41.45 23.11
CA THR A 75 -17.91 41.34 23.33
C THR A 75 -17.42 40.09 22.61
N ASN A 76 -16.45 40.25 21.72
CA ASN A 76 -15.71 39.18 21.06
C ASN A 76 -15.28 38.08 22.04
N PRO A 77 -15.64 36.80 21.84
CA PRO A 77 -14.95 35.71 22.51
C PRO A 77 -13.75 35.31 21.65
N ASP A 78 -12.60 35.89 21.98
CA ASP A 78 -11.32 35.29 21.61
C ASP A 78 -11.21 33.90 22.25
N THR A 79 -10.90 32.91 21.43
CA THR A 79 -10.44 31.56 21.78
C THR A 79 -11.39 30.75 22.68
N THR A 80 -12.50 30.29 22.11
CA THR A 80 -13.37 29.26 22.72
C THR A 80 -12.59 27.97 22.96
N THR A 81 -12.07 27.79 24.17
CA THR A 81 -11.56 26.51 24.65
C THR A 81 -12.73 25.53 24.70
N LEU A 82 -12.73 24.56 23.78
CA LEU A 82 -13.76 23.52 23.72
C LEU A 82 -13.87 22.81 25.08
N PRO A 83 -15.09 22.50 25.56
CA PRO A 83 -15.28 21.77 26.81
C PRO A 83 -14.49 20.44 26.85
N PRO A 84 -13.97 20.02 28.01
CA PRO A 84 -13.11 18.82 28.12
C PRO A 84 -13.74 17.52 27.56
N TYR A 85 -15.05 17.37 27.67
CA TYR A 85 -15.77 16.22 27.11
C TYR A 85 -15.76 16.22 25.57
N GLN A 86 -15.85 17.40 24.94
CA GLN A 86 -15.78 17.54 23.49
C GLN A 86 -14.37 17.28 22.98
N GLN A 87 -13.35 17.73 23.71
CA GLN A 87 -11.95 17.45 23.36
C GLN A 87 -11.64 15.95 23.39
N THR A 88 -12.08 15.25 24.45
CA THR A 88 -11.92 13.79 24.57
C THR A 88 -12.61 13.06 23.42
N HIS A 89 -13.83 13.47 23.07
CA HIS A 89 -14.59 12.89 21.97
C HIS A 89 -13.90 13.10 20.60
N LEU A 90 -13.46 14.33 20.31
CA LEU A 90 -12.74 14.66 19.07
C LEU A 90 -11.40 13.91 18.98
N LEU A 91 -10.69 13.73 20.09
CA LEU A 91 -9.44 12.98 20.10
C LEU A 91 -9.68 11.50 19.78
N HIS A 92 -10.76 10.93 20.32
CA HIS A 92 -11.15 9.55 20.01
C HIS A 92 -11.52 9.39 18.53
N LEU A 93 -12.31 10.32 17.97
CA LEU A 93 -12.63 10.34 16.54
C LEU A 93 -11.38 10.49 15.67
N LEU A 94 -10.44 11.32 16.08
CA LEU A 94 -9.20 11.55 15.32
C LEU A 94 -8.36 10.28 15.29
N LYS A 95 -8.17 9.63 16.44
CA LYS A 95 -7.47 8.34 16.52
C LYS A 95 -8.15 7.27 15.69
N ALA A 96 -9.48 7.16 15.76
CA ALA A 96 -10.25 6.19 14.98
C ALA A 96 -10.11 6.45 13.47
N LYS A 97 -10.24 7.70 13.03
CA LYS A 97 -10.11 8.05 11.61
C LYS A 97 -8.68 7.92 11.08
N LEU A 98 -7.65 8.16 11.91
CA LEU A 98 -6.25 7.97 11.51
C LEU A 98 -5.80 6.50 11.58
N ALA A 99 -6.61 5.60 12.14
CA ALA A 99 -6.28 4.18 12.19
C ALA A 99 -6.03 3.61 10.78
N GLY A 100 -5.05 2.72 10.66
CA GLY A 100 -4.69 2.06 9.40
C GLY A 100 -3.84 2.89 8.43
N ILE A 101 -3.57 4.17 8.74
CA ILE A 101 -2.54 4.93 8.01
C ILE A 101 -1.17 4.42 8.46
N PRO A 102 -0.25 4.10 7.53
CA PRO A 102 1.08 3.65 7.91
C PRO A 102 1.82 4.70 8.76
N PRO A 103 2.65 4.29 9.73
CA PRO A 103 3.44 5.21 10.53
C PRO A 103 4.30 6.15 9.66
N HIS A 104 4.51 7.39 10.11
CA HIS A 104 5.31 8.42 9.43
C HIS A 104 4.75 8.95 8.10
N HIS A 105 3.55 8.52 7.68
CA HIS A 105 2.92 9.05 6.46
C HIS A 105 2.24 10.40 6.67
N LEU A 106 1.84 10.67 7.90
CA LEU A 106 1.38 11.98 8.33
C LEU A 106 2.34 12.51 9.38
N PRO A 107 2.59 13.83 9.39
CA PRO A 107 3.23 14.45 10.54
C PRO A 107 2.38 14.18 11.79
N PRO A 108 2.95 14.24 13.00
CA PRO A 108 2.19 14.04 14.24
C PRO A 108 0.95 14.94 14.29
N VAL A 109 -0.22 14.33 14.16
CA VAL A 109 -1.50 15.04 14.14
C VAL A 109 -2.06 15.07 15.56
N THR A 110 -2.19 16.27 16.13
CA THR A 110 -2.89 16.50 17.40
C THR A 110 -4.04 17.48 17.18
N LEU A 111 -5.03 17.50 18.09
CA LEU A 111 -6.12 18.49 18.01
C LEU A 111 -5.62 19.95 18.10
N ALA A 112 -4.46 20.16 18.72
CA ALA A 112 -3.82 21.47 18.83
C ALA A 112 -3.01 21.84 17.57
N SER A 113 -2.47 20.83 16.87
CA SER A 113 -1.56 20.97 15.74
C SER A 113 -2.04 20.16 14.53
N LEU A 114 -3.22 20.50 14.00
CA LEU A 114 -3.72 19.88 12.77
C LEU A 114 -2.98 20.49 11.56
N PRO A 115 -2.20 19.70 10.81
CA PRO A 115 -1.54 20.21 9.62
C PRO A 115 -2.58 20.57 8.57
N THR A 116 -2.49 21.79 8.02
CA THR A 116 -3.31 22.22 6.88
C THR A 116 -2.75 21.73 5.55
N HIS A 117 -1.45 21.48 5.49
CA HIS A 117 -0.75 21.01 4.30
C HIS A 117 0.18 19.83 4.61
N ILE A 118 0.04 18.76 3.84
CA ILE A 118 0.94 17.61 3.77
C ILE A 118 1.67 17.65 2.41
N PRO A 119 3.01 17.77 2.37
CA PRO A 119 3.76 18.11 1.15
C PRO A 119 3.64 17.10 -0.02
N HIS A 120 3.30 15.84 0.24
CA HIS A 120 3.24 14.78 -0.78
C HIS A 120 1.83 14.42 -1.23
N LEU A 121 0.85 15.22 -0.82
CA LEU A 121 -0.56 15.07 -1.17
C LEU A 121 -1.01 16.24 -2.06
N PRO A 122 -1.85 15.97 -3.07
CA PRO A 122 -2.53 17.02 -3.81
C PRO A 122 -3.31 17.97 -2.89
N PRO A 123 -3.45 19.26 -3.23
CA PRO A 123 -4.17 20.24 -2.40
C PRO A 123 -5.63 19.87 -2.09
N ASP A 124 -6.28 19.12 -2.99
CA ASP A 124 -7.66 18.69 -2.82
C ASP A 124 -7.80 17.41 -1.98
N LEU A 125 -6.70 16.69 -1.73
CA LEU A 125 -6.66 15.45 -0.95
C LEU A 125 -6.00 15.64 0.42
N GLN A 126 -6.03 16.85 0.98
CA GLN A 126 -5.43 17.14 2.29
C GLN A 126 -6.21 16.50 3.44
N LEU A 127 -5.72 16.68 4.68
CA LEU A 127 -6.26 16.02 5.88
C LEU A 127 -7.78 16.19 6.04
N ALA A 128 -8.34 17.37 5.72
CA ALA A 128 -9.78 17.59 5.76
C ALA A 128 -10.55 16.63 4.85
N PHE A 129 -10.10 16.45 3.60
CA PHE A 129 -10.69 15.49 2.67
C PHE A 129 -10.65 14.07 3.27
N PHE A 130 -9.47 13.66 3.75
CA PHE A 130 -9.30 12.34 4.32
C PHE A 130 -10.24 12.08 5.51
N LEU A 131 -10.33 13.02 6.45
CA LEU A 131 -11.19 12.88 7.63
C LEU A 131 -12.67 12.82 7.22
N ARG A 132 -13.09 13.64 6.26
CA ARG A 132 -14.47 13.68 5.76
C ARG A 132 -14.88 12.37 5.10
N TYR A 133 -14.01 11.82 4.25
CA TYR A 133 -14.29 10.62 3.45
C TYR A 133 -13.67 9.34 4.02
N ARG A 134 -13.27 9.35 5.31
CA ARG A 134 -12.54 8.23 5.92
C ARG A 134 -13.27 6.89 5.85
N GLY A 135 -14.60 6.89 5.92
CA GLY A 135 -15.40 5.67 5.77
C GLY A 135 -15.24 5.02 4.38
N GLU A 136 -15.01 5.83 3.34
CA GLU A 136 -14.83 5.36 1.97
C GLU A 136 -13.37 5.06 1.62
N ILE A 137 -12.43 5.79 2.23
CA ILE A 137 -10.98 5.64 2.04
C ILE A 137 -10.43 4.43 2.83
N GLY A 138 -11.15 3.97 3.85
CA GLY A 138 -10.71 2.90 4.77
C GLY A 138 -10.50 1.51 4.20
N HIS A 139 -10.69 1.35 2.90
CA HIS A 139 -10.74 0.07 2.22
C HIS A 139 -9.80 0.06 0.99
N ARG A 140 -9.67 -1.12 0.38
CA ARG A 140 -9.03 -1.28 -0.93
C ARG A 140 -9.71 -0.39 -1.96
N ALA A 141 -8.93 0.17 -2.88
CA ALA A 141 -9.50 0.90 -4.00
C ALA A 141 -10.39 0.00 -4.86
N ILE A 142 -11.62 0.44 -5.11
CA ILE A 142 -12.60 -0.22 -5.96
C ILE A 142 -12.50 0.37 -7.35
N LYS A 143 -12.47 -0.51 -8.35
CA LYS A 143 -12.20 -0.11 -9.72
C LYS A 143 -13.39 0.53 -10.44
N SER A 144 -14.61 0.14 -10.06
CA SER A 144 -15.85 0.71 -10.62
C SER A 144 -16.06 2.15 -10.16
N GLU A 145 -16.16 3.07 -11.12
CA GLU A 145 -16.46 4.49 -10.86
C GLU A 145 -17.86 4.68 -10.24
N ARG A 146 -18.80 3.79 -10.56
CA ARG A 146 -20.15 3.79 -9.99
C ARG A 146 -20.13 3.53 -8.48
N LEU A 147 -19.19 2.69 -8.01
CA LEU A 147 -19.13 2.23 -6.62
C LEU A 147 -18.17 3.04 -5.75
N GLN A 148 -17.08 3.53 -6.35
CA GLN A 148 -16.13 4.40 -5.68
C GLN A 148 -15.69 5.49 -6.65
N ARG A 149 -15.88 6.74 -6.25
CA ARG A 149 -15.47 7.92 -7.00
C ARG A 149 -13.94 7.94 -7.20
N THR A 150 -13.51 8.56 -8.29
CA THR A 150 -12.07 8.70 -8.61
C THR A 150 -11.30 9.42 -7.51
N ASP A 151 -11.84 10.45 -6.87
CA ASP A 151 -11.18 11.20 -5.79
C ASP A 151 -10.93 10.34 -4.54
N VAL A 152 -11.88 9.51 -4.14
CA VAL A 152 -11.69 8.52 -3.07
C VAL A 152 -10.59 7.52 -3.45
N THR A 153 -10.59 7.02 -4.69
CA THR A 153 -9.53 6.13 -5.16
C THR A 153 -8.18 6.82 -5.17
N ARG A 154 -8.10 8.08 -5.60
CA ARG A 154 -6.88 8.89 -5.51
C ARG A 154 -6.42 8.94 -4.06
N ALA A 155 -7.29 9.29 -3.12
CA ALA A 155 -6.96 9.30 -1.70
C ALA A 155 -6.43 7.94 -1.21
N VAL A 156 -7.00 6.80 -1.61
CA VAL A 156 -6.47 5.47 -1.25
C VAL A 156 -5.02 5.27 -1.73
N PHE A 157 -4.71 5.65 -2.97
CA PHE A 157 -3.35 5.55 -3.54
C PHE A 157 -2.35 6.49 -2.87
N PHE A 158 -2.77 7.73 -2.60
CA PHE A 158 -1.92 8.79 -2.05
C PHE A 158 -1.69 8.66 -0.53
N TYR A 159 -2.73 8.30 0.24
CA TYR A 159 -2.61 7.97 1.67
C TYR A 159 -2.09 6.56 1.91
N ARG A 160 -2.05 5.73 0.86
CA ARG A 160 -1.44 4.39 0.86
C ARG A 160 -2.14 3.44 1.84
N VAL A 161 -3.47 3.52 1.86
CA VAL A 161 -4.31 2.71 2.76
C VAL A 161 -4.36 1.24 2.31
N ASP A 162 -4.10 0.99 1.03
CA ASP A 162 -3.96 -0.35 0.46
C ASP A 162 -2.50 -0.66 0.16
N SER A 163 -1.96 -1.68 0.85
CA SER A 163 -0.58 -2.14 0.69
C SER A 163 -0.22 -2.57 -0.75
N VAL A 164 -1.20 -2.97 -1.56
CA VAL A 164 -1.02 -3.36 -2.97
C VAL A 164 -1.04 -2.15 -3.91
N ARG A 165 -1.84 -1.13 -3.60
CA ARG A 165 -2.16 0.02 -4.47
C ARG A 165 -1.58 1.32 -3.93
N GLN A 166 -0.29 1.31 -3.68
CA GLN A 166 0.45 2.48 -3.21
C GLN A 166 1.66 2.73 -4.09
N PHE A 167 2.10 3.99 -4.14
CA PHE A 167 3.26 4.42 -4.94
C PHE A 167 4.61 4.33 -4.19
N GLN A 168 4.67 3.71 -3.00
CA GLN A 168 5.84 3.80 -2.10
C GLN A 168 6.66 2.50 -1.94
N ARG A 169 7.85 2.68 -1.38
CA ARG A 169 8.88 1.70 -1.01
C ARG A 169 8.64 0.89 0.27
N TRP A 170 7.79 1.33 1.21
CA TRP A 170 7.95 0.95 2.61
C TRP A 170 7.37 -0.45 2.96
N HIS A 171 8.27 -1.35 3.40
CA HIS A 171 8.09 -2.73 3.91
C HIS A 171 7.47 -3.80 2.97
N ASP A 172 8.31 -4.32 2.07
CA ASP A 172 8.63 -5.74 1.77
C ASP A 172 7.59 -6.89 1.77
N GLY A 173 6.28 -6.61 1.72
CA GLY A 173 5.25 -7.64 1.52
C GLY A 173 4.77 -7.78 0.07
N VAL A 174 4.75 -6.67 -0.68
CA VAL A 174 3.87 -6.50 -1.86
C VAL A 174 4.58 -5.93 -3.11
N ARG A 175 5.91 -5.77 -3.08
CA ARG A 175 6.73 -5.26 -4.21
C ARG A 175 6.82 -6.20 -5.42
N TRP A 176 6.07 -7.30 -5.40
CA TRP A 176 5.97 -8.23 -6.52
C TRP A 176 5.59 -7.52 -7.81
N ASN A 177 4.64 -6.57 -7.77
CA ASN A 177 4.15 -5.88 -8.97
C ASN A 177 5.24 -5.09 -9.69
N VAL A 178 6.10 -4.36 -8.98
CA VAL A 178 7.22 -3.63 -9.59
C VAL A 178 8.16 -4.59 -10.31
N GLY A 179 8.68 -5.58 -9.59
CA GLY A 179 9.64 -6.53 -10.17
C GLY A 179 9.02 -7.38 -11.30
N VAL A 180 7.75 -7.76 -11.16
CA VAL A 180 6.99 -8.48 -12.21
C VAL A 180 6.82 -7.60 -13.44
N PHE A 181 6.40 -6.34 -13.31
CA PHE A 181 6.19 -5.46 -14.46
C PHE A 181 7.50 -5.17 -15.19
N VAL A 182 8.59 -4.91 -14.47
CA VAL A 182 9.91 -4.73 -15.10
C VAL A 182 10.33 -6.00 -15.84
N ALA A 183 10.18 -7.18 -15.22
CA ALA A 183 10.53 -8.44 -15.86
C ALA A 183 9.65 -8.75 -17.08
N LEU A 184 8.34 -8.50 -17.00
CA LEU A 184 7.42 -8.72 -18.11
C LEU A 184 7.72 -7.79 -19.29
N LEU A 185 7.97 -6.51 -19.02
CA LEU A 185 8.36 -5.54 -20.05
C LEU A 185 9.65 -6.01 -20.74
N ALA A 186 10.67 -6.40 -19.97
CA ALA A 186 11.93 -6.89 -20.53
C ALA A 186 11.78 -8.20 -21.30
N ALA A 187 10.94 -9.13 -20.83
CA ALA A 187 10.66 -10.39 -21.50
C ALA A 187 9.86 -10.21 -22.80
N SER A 188 9.07 -9.15 -22.91
CA SER A 188 8.29 -8.78 -24.09
C SER A 188 9.04 -7.91 -25.09
N ASP A 189 10.20 -7.37 -24.70
CA ASP A 189 10.96 -6.44 -25.53
C ASP A 189 11.63 -7.18 -26.70
N PRO A 190 11.43 -6.72 -27.96
CA PRO A 190 11.96 -7.39 -29.14
C PRO A 190 13.50 -7.41 -29.20
N TYR A 191 14.15 -6.42 -28.57
CA TYR A 191 15.61 -6.25 -28.55
C TYR A 191 16.28 -7.08 -27.45
N THR A 192 15.51 -7.71 -26.57
CA THR A 192 16.04 -8.67 -25.59
C THR A 192 16.34 -9.99 -26.31
N GLU A 193 17.44 -10.02 -27.06
CA GLU A 193 18.02 -11.23 -27.66
C GLU A 193 18.85 -11.99 -26.63
N SER A 194 18.18 -12.49 -25.59
CA SER A 194 18.77 -13.47 -24.68
C SER A 194 18.27 -14.87 -24.98
N ASP A 195 18.22 -15.24 -26.27
CA ASP A 195 18.27 -16.66 -26.63
C ASP A 195 19.74 -17.03 -26.75
N PRO A 196 20.34 -17.73 -25.76
CA PRO A 196 21.67 -18.26 -25.94
C PRO A 196 21.63 -19.15 -27.17
N GLN A 197 22.40 -18.81 -28.20
CA GLN A 197 22.63 -19.68 -29.36
C GLN A 197 22.79 -21.11 -28.83
N PRO A 198 21.97 -22.07 -29.28
CA PRO A 198 22.03 -23.43 -28.77
C PRO A 198 23.43 -23.95 -29.04
N ARG A 199 24.19 -24.22 -27.97
CA ARG A 199 25.50 -24.85 -28.11
C ARG A 199 25.32 -26.12 -28.94
N PRO A 200 26.02 -26.28 -30.08
CA PRO A 200 25.91 -27.48 -30.88
C PRO A 200 26.38 -28.67 -30.04
N GLY A 201 25.47 -29.57 -29.66
CA GLY A 201 25.78 -30.79 -28.91
C GLY A 201 24.84 -31.16 -27.74
N SER A 202 23.90 -30.30 -27.34
CA SER A 202 22.92 -30.67 -26.28
C SER A 202 21.67 -31.32 -26.89
N THR A 203 21.62 -32.65 -26.89
CA THR A 203 20.52 -33.48 -27.43
C THR A 203 19.46 -33.87 -26.40
N ALA A 204 19.52 -33.36 -25.16
CA ALA A 204 18.55 -33.71 -24.12
C ALA A 204 17.77 -32.48 -23.62
N ALA A 205 16.44 -32.55 -23.76
CA ALA A 205 15.42 -31.65 -23.20
C ALA A 205 15.18 -30.29 -23.90
N ARG A 206 14.90 -30.30 -25.20
CA ARG A 206 14.48 -29.10 -25.96
C ARG A 206 12.98 -29.09 -26.32
N ARG A 207 12.10 -29.23 -25.30
CA ARG A 207 10.63 -29.17 -25.48
C ARG A 207 9.90 -28.07 -24.71
N HIS A 208 10.60 -27.19 -24.02
CA HIS A 208 10.01 -25.91 -23.63
C HIS A 208 10.38 -24.89 -24.71
N SER A 209 9.55 -24.77 -25.74
CA SER A 209 9.67 -23.64 -26.67
C SER A 209 9.64 -22.37 -25.83
N THR A 210 10.72 -21.60 -25.89
CA THR A 210 10.88 -20.29 -25.27
C THR A 210 9.91 -19.30 -25.92
N LYS A 211 8.60 -19.48 -25.66
CA LYS A 211 7.58 -18.54 -26.12
C LYS A 211 7.89 -17.22 -25.44
N ARG A 212 8.34 -16.24 -26.23
CA ARG A 212 8.45 -14.84 -25.79
C ARG A 212 7.14 -14.48 -25.10
N THR A 213 7.25 -13.86 -23.93
CA THR A 213 6.08 -13.39 -23.20
C THR A 213 5.49 -12.21 -23.97
N HIS A 214 4.43 -12.45 -24.73
CA HIS A 214 3.76 -11.39 -25.48
C HIS A 214 2.77 -10.66 -24.57
N LEU A 215 3.16 -9.46 -24.12
CA LEU A 215 2.21 -8.53 -23.52
C LEU A 215 1.35 -7.89 -24.61
N THR A 216 0.05 -7.77 -24.37
CA THR A 216 -0.79 -6.93 -25.22
C THR A 216 -0.37 -5.46 -25.09
N PRO A 217 -0.60 -4.60 -26.11
CA PRO A 217 -0.24 -3.18 -26.04
C PRO A 217 -0.87 -2.45 -24.84
N SER A 218 -2.09 -2.83 -24.43
CA SER A 218 -2.74 -2.22 -23.26
C SER A 218 -2.12 -2.68 -21.94
N ALA A 219 -1.70 -3.95 -21.84
CA ALA A 219 -0.98 -4.47 -20.67
C ALA A 219 0.41 -3.83 -20.55
N HIS A 220 1.13 -3.70 -21.67
CA HIS A 220 2.41 -2.99 -21.72
C HIS A 220 2.25 -1.55 -21.22
N ARG A 221 1.25 -0.81 -21.74
CA ARG A 221 0.94 0.55 -21.30
C ARG A 221 0.64 0.61 -19.81
N PHE A 222 -0.15 -0.32 -19.28
CA PHE A 222 -0.47 -0.37 -17.86
C PHE A 222 0.79 -0.54 -16.99
N CYS A 223 1.65 -1.49 -17.34
CA CYS A 223 2.93 -1.71 -16.66
C CYS A 223 3.83 -0.46 -16.71
N THR A 224 4.02 0.13 -17.90
CA THR A 224 4.86 1.32 -18.08
C THR A 224 4.33 2.51 -17.26
N GLN A 225 3.03 2.76 -17.29
CA GLN A 225 2.42 3.90 -16.60
C GLN A 225 2.46 3.75 -15.08
N TYR A 226 2.31 2.52 -14.56
CA TYR A 226 2.53 2.26 -13.14
C TYR A 226 3.97 2.58 -12.72
N LEU A 227 4.95 2.09 -13.48
CA LEU A 227 6.37 2.36 -13.20
C LEU A 227 6.70 3.85 -13.32
N GLY A 228 6.09 4.57 -14.28
CA GLY A 228 6.21 6.03 -14.39
C GLY A 228 5.66 6.76 -13.17
N ALA A 229 4.47 6.38 -12.68
CA ALA A 229 3.90 6.93 -11.46
C ALA A 229 4.76 6.66 -10.21
N MET A 230 5.38 5.48 -10.11
CA MET A 230 6.35 5.16 -9.06
C MET A 230 7.60 6.06 -9.13
N LEU A 231 8.12 6.29 -10.35
CA LEU A 231 9.29 7.14 -10.56
C LEU A 231 9.01 8.60 -10.23
N GLU A 232 7.86 9.14 -10.67
CA GLU A 232 7.41 10.48 -10.27
C GLU A 232 7.31 10.58 -8.75
N HIS A 233 6.64 9.62 -8.10
CA HIS A 233 6.51 9.64 -6.64
C HIS A 233 7.84 9.69 -5.91
N HIS A 234 8.86 8.98 -6.41
CA HIS A 234 10.15 8.89 -5.75
C HIS A 234 11.07 10.08 -6.05
N ASN A 235 11.08 10.55 -7.29
CA ASN A 235 12.03 11.57 -7.75
C ASN A 235 11.46 12.99 -7.67
N GLU A 236 10.14 13.13 -7.78
CA GLU A 236 9.42 14.41 -7.78
C GLU A 236 8.13 14.29 -6.96
N PRO A 237 8.23 14.12 -5.63
CA PRO A 237 7.08 13.75 -4.80
C PRO A 237 6.00 14.84 -4.70
N HIS A 238 6.28 16.06 -5.16
CA HIS A 238 5.34 17.19 -5.25
C HIS A 238 4.66 17.29 -6.62
N THR A 239 5.11 16.54 -7.62
CA THR A 239 4.48 16.44 -8.95
C THR A 239 3.50 15.27 -8.94
N PHE A 240 2.30 15.43 -9.52
CA PHE A 240 1.24 14.42 -9.43
C PHE A 240 0.79 13.86 -10.79
N SER A 241 1.32 14.38 -11.91
CA SER A 241 0.81 14.15 -13.25
C SER A 241 0.78 12.66 -13.65
N ALA A 242 1.89 11.94 -13.47
CA ALA A 242 2.01 10.53 -13.80
C ALA A 242 1.18 9.65 -12.85
N ARG A 243 1.16 9.97 -11.55
CA ARG A 243 0.30 9.28 -10.57
C ARG A 243 -1.18 9.42 -10.91
N GLU A 244 -1.63 10.63 -11.21
CA GLU A 244 -3.00 10.93 -11.61
C GLU A 244 -3.38 10.28 -12.95
N PHE A 245 -2.46 10.30 -13.91
CA PHE A 245 -2.64 9.59 -15.17
C PHE A 245 -2.79 8.08 -14.95
N PHE A 246 -1.94 7.49 -14.12
CA PHE A 246 -2.04 6.07 -13.80
C PHE A 246 -3.34 5.71 -13.10
N ILE A 247 -3.81 6.50 -12.13
CA ILE A 247 -5.08 6.22 -11.42
C ILE A 247 -6.26 6.22 -12.40
N ARG A 248 -6.30 7.18 -13.33
CA ARG A 248 -7.31 7.20 -14.40
C ARG A 248 -7.24 5.97 -15.29
N LEU A 249 -6.03 5.58 -15.71
CA LEU A 249 -5.82 4.35 -16.49
C LEU A 249 -6.20 3.09 -15.70
N TYR A 250 -5.94 3.06 -14.39
CA TYR A 250 -6.31 1.95 -13.51
C TYR A 250 -7.83 1.77 -13.47
N LYS A 251 -8.57 2.86 -13.25
CA LYS A 251 -10.04 2.88 -13.24
C LYS A 251 -10.65 2.46 -14.58
N SER A 252 -10.13 2.97 -15.68
CA SER A 252 -10.75 2.77 -17.01
C SER A 252 -10.31 1.48 -17.72
N SER A 253 -9.19 0.87 -17.34
CA SER A 253 -8.71 -0.36 -17.98
C SER A 253 -9.35 -1.60 -17.36
N ARG A 254 -9.14 -2.79 -17.94
CA ARG A 254 -9.45 -4.08 -17.27
C ARG A 254 -8.34 -4.59 -16.34
N TRP A 255 -7.16 -3.97 -16.39
CA TRP A 255 -5.95 -4.48 -15.75
C TRP A 255 -5.83 -4.13 -14.26
N ASP A 256 -5.48 -5.11 -13.44
CA ASP A 256 -5.23 -4.91 -12.00
C ASP A 256 -3.91 -5.54 -11.57
N PHE A 257 -3.51 -5.21 -10.36
CA PHE A 257 -2.33 -5.72 -9.70
C PHE A 257 -2.48 -7.19 -9.34
N PHE A 258 -1.34 -7.87 -9.23
CA PHE A 258 -1.29 -9.18 -8.62
C PHE A 258 -1.49 -9.04 -7.11
N THR A 259 -2.70 -9.35 -6.63
CA THR A 259 -3.08 -9.27 -5.21
C THR A 259 -2.96 -10.61 -4.49
N SER A 260 -3.17 -11.71 -5.21
CA SER A 260 -3.36 -13.04 -4.62
C SER A 260 -2.29 -14.00 -5.11
N PHE A 261 -1.37 -14.35 -4.21
CA PHE A 261 -0.38 -15.40 -4.42
C PHE A 261 -0.53 -16.48 -3.36
N ASN A 262 -0.56 -17.73 -3.79
CA ASN A 262 -0.50 -18.85 -2.85
C ASN A 262 0.90 -18.97 -2.22
N SER A 263 1.04 -19.78 -1.17
CA SER A 263 2.30 -19.91 -0.42
C SER A 263 3.48 -20.40 -1.28
N ALA A 264 3.23 -21.28 -2.24
CA ALA A 264 4.25 -21.77 -3.15
C ALA A 264 4.72 -20.67 -4.12
N GLN A 265 3.79 -19.92 -4.72
CA GLN A 265 4.08 -18.78 -5.58
C GLN A 265 4.85 -17.68 -4.85
N LYS A 266 4.44 -17.35 -3.62
CA LYS A 266 5.16 -16.42 -2.74
C LYS A 266 6.60 -16.88 -2.49
N LYS A 267 6.81 -18.17 -2.23
CA LYS A 267 8.16 -18.75 -2.04
C LYS A 267 9.00 -18.65 -3.30
N LEU A 268 8.45 -18.99 -4.47
CA LEU A 268 9.15 -18.90 -5.76
C LEU A 268 9.56 -17.46 -6.07
N LEU A 269 8.62 -16.52 -5.97
CA LEU A 269 8.91 -15.12 -6.22
C LEU A 269 9.93 -14.59 -5.21
N ARG A 270 9.83 -14.95 -3.93
CA ARG A 270 10.80 -14.49 -2.90
C ARG A 270 12.22 -14.90 -3.27
N ASN A 271 12.39 -16.16 -3.68
CA ASN A 271 13.69 -16.68 -4.10
C ASN A 271 14.19 -15.95 -5.36
N ALA A 272 13.31 -15.71 -6.33
CA ALA A 272 13.66 -15.01 -7.56
C ALA A 272 14.04 -13.55 -7.30
N MET A 273 13.27 -12.82 -6.48
CA MET A 273 13.58 -11.44 -6.10
C MET A 273 14.86 -11.33 -5.27
N LYS A 274 15.13 -12.30 -4.37
CA LYS A 274 16.41 -12.35 -3.63
C LYS A 274 17.60 -12.58 -4.56
N ARG A 275 17.44 -13.41 -5.60
CA ARG A 275 18.46 -13.59 -6.64
C ARG A 275 18.67 -12.29 -7.41
N LEU A 276 17.58 -11.70 -7.93
CA LEU A 276 17.62 -10.45 -8.68
C LEU A 276 18.24 -9.31 -7.87
N GLY A 277 17.97 -9.20 -6.56
CA GLY A 277 18.57 -8.18 -5.71
C GLY A 277 20.10 -8.19 -5.75
N ARG A 278 20.71 -9.38 -5.63
CA ARG A 278 22.17 -9.54 -5.72
C ARG A 278 22.70 -9.26 -7.12
N GLU A 279 21.99 -9.71 -8.16
CA GLU A 279 22.38 -9.45 -9.55
C GLU A 279 22.27 -7.95 -9.89
N TRP A 280 21.27 -7.25 -9.34
CA TRP A 280 21.09 -5.81 -9.53
C TRP A 280 22.22 -5.01 -8.91
N GLU A 281 22.69 -5.37 -7.72
CA GLU A 281 23.86 -4.71 -7.10
C GLU A 281 25.11 -4.80 -7.99
N ALA A 282 25.37 -5.99 -8.56
CA ALA A 282 26.47 -6.20 -9.50
C ALA A 282 26.26 -5.40 -10.80
N GLU A 283 25.07 -5.43 -11.37
CA GLU A 283 24.75 -4.72 -12.61
C GLU A 283 24.82 -3.20 -12.45
N LEU A 284 24.32 -2.67 -11.33
CA LEU A 284 24.41 -1.23 -11.04
C LEU A 284 25.85 -0.78 -10.82
N SER A 285 26.68 -1.61 -10.20
CA SER A 285 28.12 -1.34 -10.07
C SER A 285 28.79 -1.32 -11.44
N TYR A 286 28.54 -2.35 -12.26
CA TYR A 286 29.04 -2.43 -13.63
C TYR A 286 28.60 -1.23 -14.49
N ALA A 287 27.31 -0.86 -14.44
CA ALA A 287 26.79 0.28 -15.17
C ALA A 287 27.44 1.60 -14.72
N ARG A 288 27.73 1.75 -13.41
CA ARG A 288 28.46 2.91 -12.88
C ARG A 288 29.88 2.97 -13.44
N ASP A 289 30.61 1.85 -13.42
CA ASP A 289 31.98 1.77 -13.92
C ASP A 289 32.05 2.05 -15.43
N CYS A 290 31.10 1.54 -16.22
CA CYS A 290 31.09 1.73 -17.66
C CYS A 290 30.64 3.13 -18.10
N MET A 291 29.67 3.75 -17.42
CA MET A 291 29.13 5.06 -17.82
C MET A 291 29.88 6.23 -17.20
N GLY A 292 30.51 6.03 -16.04
CA GLY A 292 30.99 7.07 -15.14
C GLY A 292 29.88 7.59 -14.22
N GLU A 293 30.27 8.11 -13.05
CA GLU A 293 29.37 8.51 -11.96
C GLU A 293 28.27 9.49 -12.40
N GLY A 294 28.64 10.64 -12.97
CA GLY A 294 27.65 11.66 -13.35
C GLY A 294 26.64 11.19 -14.42
N ARG A 295 27.05 10.36 -15.38
CA ARG A 295 26.13 9.77 -16.36
C ARG A 295 25.25 8.68 -15.74
N PHE A 296 25.82 7.88 -14.83
CA PHE A 296 25.08 6.88 -14.08
C PHE A 296 24.00 7.52 -13.22
N GLU A 297 24.32 8.55 -12.43
CA GLU A 297 23.35 9.23 -11.58
C GLU A 297 22.19 9.80 -12.40
N ARG A 298 22.51 10.49 -13.49
CA ARG A 298 21.51 11.09 -14.38
C ARG A 298 20.59 10.03 -15.00
N ARG A 299 21.15 8.96 -15.56
CA ARG A 299 20.38 8.00 -16.36
C ARG A 299 19.79 6.84 -15.56
N VAL A 300 20.56 6.32 -14.60
CA VAL A 300 20.24 5.11 -13.84
C VAL A 300 19.83 5.44 -12.40
N GLY A 301 20.45 6.46 -11.78
CA GLY A 301 20.24 6.82 -10.38
C GLY A 301 18.78 6.97 -10.00
N ARG A 302 17.97 7.60 -10.86
CA ARG A 302 16.52 7.79 -10.69
C ARG A 302 15.68 6.51 -10.57
N PHE A 303 16.20 5.38 -11.03
CA PHE A 303 15.54 4.08 -10.89
C PHE A 303 15.88 3.40 -9.57
N VAL A 304 17.06 3.69 -9.02
CA VAL A 304 17.64 2.99 -7.87
C VAL A 304 16.87 3.31 -6.59
N GLY A 305 16.45 2.27 -5.87
CA GLY A 305 15.62 2.41 -4.66
C GLY A 305 14.12 2.53 -4.95
N CYS A 306 13.76 2.93 -6.16
CA CYS A 306 12.37 3.02 -6.64
C CYS A 306 11.93 1.75 -7.37
N VAL A 307 12.34 1.60 -8.64
CA VAL A 307 11.94 0.50 -9.53
C VAL A 307 12.96 -0.64 -9.58
N VAL A 308 14.22 -0.35 -9.28
CA VAL A 308 15.28 -1.37 -9.13
C VAL A 308 15.83 -1.38 -7.70
N PRO A 309 16.15 -2.55 -7.14
CA PRO A 309 16.77 -2.64 -5.84
C PRO A 309 18.19 -2.08 -5.88
N GLY A 310 18.56 -1.34 -4.84
CA GLY A 310 19.91 -0.80 -4.68
C GLY A 310 19.93 0.28 -3.60
N ARG A 311 21.14 0.57 -3.09
CA ARG A 311 21.38 1.74 -2.25
C ARG A 311 21.61 2.90 -3.22
N GLY A 312 20.66 3.83 -3.31
CA GLY A 312 20.88 5.07 -4.06
C GLY A 312 22.13 5.75 -3.55
N GLY A 313 22.98 6.25 -4.45
CA GLY A 313 24.11 7.12 -4.10
C GLY A 313 23.67 8.51 -3.64
N VAL A 314 22.37 8.81 -3.75
CA VAL A 314 21.77 9.93 -3.06
C VAL A 314 21.83 9.60 -1.56
N SER A 315 22.78 10.21 -0.87
CA SER A 315 22.64 10.57 0.54
C SER A 315 21.36 11.40 0.68
N VAL A 316 20.22 10.72 0.67
CA VAL A 316 19.14 11.13 1.54
C VAL A 316 19.75 10.86 2.89
N ASP A 317 20.19 11.92 3.56
CA ASP A 317 20.53 11.85 4.97
C ASP A 317 19.55 10.88 5.61
N LYS A 318 20.10 9.81 6.17
CA LYS A 318 19.38 9.13 7.23
C LYS A 318 19.27 10.19 8.32
N GLY A 319 18.22 11.00 8.25
CA GLY A 319 17.65 11.63 9.42
C GLY A 319 17.21 10.49 10.32
N GLU A 320 18.16 9.93 11.06
CA GLU A 320 17.95 9.81 12.49
C GLU A 320 17.49 11.20 12.93
N ILE A 321 16.18 11.33 13.08
CA ILE A 321 15.59 12.39 13.88
C ILE A 321 15.99 12.01 15.31
N ASP A 322 17.24 12.29 15.66
CA ASP A 322 17.62 12.54 17.03
C ASP A 322 17.28 14.02 17.24
N VAL A 323 16.12 14.25 17.84
CA VAL A 323 15.71 15.60 18.23
C VAL A 323 16.52 15.95 19.46
N ASP A 324 17.70 16.52 19.24
CA ASP A 324 18.28 17.41 20.24
C ASP A 324 17.76 18.82 19.97
N VAL A 325 16.92 19.30 20.88
CA VAL A 325 16.28 20.61 20.80
C VAL A 325 17.29 21.64 21.29
N GLU A 326 18.06 22.23 20.38
CA GLU A 326 18.67 23.53 20.63
C GLU A 326 17.80 24.66 20.05
N VAL A 327 17.29 25.45 20.99
CA VAL A 327 16.50 26.67 20.81
C VAL A 327 17.37 27.74 20.14
N GLY A 328 16.93 28.29 19.01
CA GLY A 328 17.68 29.39 18.38
C GLY A 328 17.07 30.02 17.12
N ASN A 329 16.17 30.97 17.35
CA ASN A 329 15.97 32.23 16.62
C ASN A 329 15.32 32.26 15.21
N GLU A 330 14.05 32.63 15.26
CA GLU A 330 13.20 33.43 14.35
C GLU A 330 13.79 33.94 13.02
N GLY A 331 13.23 33.40 11.93
CA GLY A 331 13.13 34.05 10.62
C GLY A 331 11.67 34.23 10.25
N GLN A 332 11.17 35.45 10.45
CA GLN A 332 9.82 35.92 10.16
C GLN A 332 9.47 35.71 8.66
N MET A 333 8.54 34.81 8.37
CA MET A 333 7.81 34.81 7.10
C MET A 333 6.37 35.25 7.37
N ASP A 334 5.98 36.27 6.62
CA ASP A 334 4.73 37.00 6.70
C ASP A 334 3.49 36.09 6.64
N GLY A 335 2.52 36.46 7.47
CA GLY A 335 1.29 35.74 7.70
C GLY A 335 0.35 35.77 6.51
N VAL A 336 -0.10 34.59 6.11
CA VAL A 336 -1.29 34.40 5.27
C VAL A 336 -2.24 33.46 6.03
N GLU A 337 -3.36 34.05 6.47
CA GLU A 337 -4.62 33.45 6.93
C GLU A 337 -4.58 32.01 7.48
N MET A 338 -4.24 31.87 8.78
CA MET A 338 -4.23 30.58 9.48
C MET A 338 -5.56 30.18 10.15
N GLN A 339 -6.59 31.04 10.15
CA GLN A 339 -7.77 30.83 11.01
C GLN A 339 -8.96 30.16 10.31
N GLU A 340 -9.14 30.33 9.00
CA GLU A 340 -10.31 29.79 8.28
C GLU A 340 -10.24 28.26 8.11
N ASN A 341 -9.06 27.70 7.84
CA ASN A 341 -8.89 26.25 7.58
C ASN A 341 -8.99 25.37 8.83
N ARG A 342 -8.79 25.91 10.04
CA ARG A 342 -8.85 25.12 11.28
C ARG A 342 -10.27 24.60 11.55
N ASN A 343 -11.28 25.40 11.21
CA ASN A 343 -12.67 24.99 11.32
C ASN A 343 -13.00 23.88 10.33
N GLU A 344 -12.49 23.95 9.10
CA GLU A 344 -12.74 22.92 8.09
C GLU A 344 -12.25 21.53 8.52
N VAL A 345 -11.04 21.42 9.07
CA VAL A 345 -10.50 20.14 9.53
C VAL A 345 -11.29 19.59 10.73
N LEU A 346 -11.71 20.45 11.65
CA LEU A 346 -12.54 20.06 12.79
C LEU A 346 -13.95 19.62 12.36
N ASP A 347 -14.52 20.28 11.35
CA ASP A 347 -15.82 19.90 10.79
C ASP A 347 -15.73 18.60 10.00
N ALA A 348 -14.63 18.40 9.25
CA ALA A 348 -14.34 17.13 8.61
C ALA A 348 -14.13 15.98 9.61
N LEU A 349 -13.52 16.26 10.76
CA LEU A 349 -13.36 15.29 11.85
C LEU A 349 -14.71 14.83 12.44
N ARG A 350 -15.70 15.72 12.46
CA ARG A 350 -17.06 15.41 12.93
C ARG A 350 -17.91 14.65 11.91
N ALA A 351 -17.47 14.55 10.65
CA ALA A 351 -18.19 13.80 9.63
C ALA A 351 -18.41 12.34 10.10
N PRO A 352 -19.60 11.76 9.88
CA PRO A 352 -19.91 10.42 10.32
C PRO A 352 -18.83 9.40 9.92
N PHE A 353 -18.39 8.59 10.87
CA PHE A 353 -17.46 7.50 10.64
C PHE A 353 -18.14 6.20 11.04
N VAL A 354 -18.57 5.44 10.04
CA VAL A 354 -19.08 4.08 10.23
C VAL A 354 -17.95 3.13 9.88
N GLU A 355 -17.46 2.41 10.88
CA GLU A 355 -16.33 1.50 10.71
C GLU A 355 -16.82 0.19 10.05
N GLY A 356 -16.18 -0.22 8.95
CA GLY A 356 -16.24 -1.58 8.40
C GLY A 356 -17.40 -1.95 7.47
N GLN A 357 -18.64 -1.47 7.66
CA GLN A 357 -19.79 -2.05 6.95
C GLN A 357 -19.96 -1.57 5.49
N ALA A 358 -19.86 -0.27 5.24
CA ALA A 358 -20.21 0.29 3.93
C ALA A 358 -19.21 -0.08 2.81
N GLY A 359 -17.93 -0.29 3.14
CA GLY A 359 -16.93 -0.66 2.15
C GLY A 359 -16.92 -2.14 1.78
N GLU A 360 -17.21 -3.04 2.72
CA GLU A 360 -17.24 -4.48 2.45
C GLU A 360 -18.38 -4.87 1.51
N GLU A 361 -19.56 -4.28 1.67
CA GLU A 361 -20.70 -4.52 0.79
C GLU A 361 -20.43 -4.03 -0.64
N ARG A 362 -19.93 -2.78 -0.78
CA ARG A 362 -19.53 -2.23 -2.09
C ARG A 362 -18.38 -3.01 -2.73
N MET A 363 -17.49 -3.60 -1.94
CA MET A 363 -16.41 -4.45 -2.47
C MET A 363 -16.95 -5.73 -3.09
N ARG A 364 -17.93 -6.41 -2.45
CA ARG A 364 -18.55 -7.61 -3.04
C ARG A 364 -19.27 -7.30 -4.35
N GLU A 365 -19.97 -6.16 -4.44
CA GLU A 365 -20.58 -5.72 -5.70
C GLU A 365 -19.53 -5.37 -6.77
N GLY A 366 -18.38 -4.83 -6.35
CA GLY A 366 -17.29 -4.48 -7.26
C GLY A 366 -16.50 -5.68 -7.79
N GLU A 367 -16.54 -6.82 -7.09
CA GLU A 367 -15.90 -8.07 -7.52
C GLU A 367 -16.58 -8.72 -8.73
N GLU A 368 -17.80 -8.32 -9.08
CA GLU A 368 -18.48 -8.75 -10.31
C GLU A 368 -17.88 -8.14 -11.59
N MET A 369 -17.02 -7.13 -11.46
CA MET A 369 -16.34 -6.54 -12.62
C MET A 369 -15.27 -7.51 -13.15
N GLU A 370 -15.22 -7.73 -14.47
CA GLU A 370 -14.23 -8.61 -15.12
C GLU A 370 -12.82 -7.98 -15.05
N VAL A 371 -12.18 -8.12 -13.90
CA VAL A 371 -10.85 -7.62 -13.62
C VAL A 371 -9.83 -8.72 -13.88
N ALA A 372 -8.79 -8.39 -14.66
CA ALA A 372 -7.72 -9.32 -15.00
C ALA A 372 -6.35 -8.76 -14.63
N THR A 373 -5.42 -9.64 -14.27
CA THR A 373 -4.00 -9.27 -14.22
C THR A 373 -3.44 -9.12 -15.63
N VAL A 374 -2.35 -8.37 -15.79
CA VAL A 374 -1.72 -8.11 -17.11
C VAL A 374 -1.28 -9.38 -17.86
N THR A 375 -1.10 -10.48 -17.14
CA THR A 375 -0.86 -11.84 -17.64
C THR A 375 -1.21 -12.85 -16.53
N ASP A 376 -1.18 -14.15 -16.85
CA ASP A 376 -1.27 -15.23 -15.86
C ASP A 376 -0.14 -15.17 -14.83
N VAL A 377 -0.43 -15.57 -13.59
CA VAL A 377 0.52 -15.57 -12.47
C VAL A 377 1.74 -16.46 -12.75
N GLY A 378 1.56 -17.61 -13.37
CA GLY A 378 2.66 -18.50 -13.76
C GLY A 378 3.62 -17.83 -14.73
N VAL A 379 3.09 -17.15 -15.75
CA VAL A 379 3.88 -16.39 -16.73
C VAL A 379 4.62 -15.22 -16.06
N ALA A 380 3.98 -14.52 -15.12
CA ALA A 380 4.61 -13.46 -14.35
C ALA A 380 5.80 -13.98 -13.51
N ILE A 381 5.63 -15.12 -12.85
CA ILE A 381 6.71 -15.76 -12.07
C ILE A 381 7.85 -16.21 -12.99
N GLU A 382 7.52 -16.84 -14.12
CA GLU A 382 8.50 -17.28 -15.10
C GLU A 382 9.33 -16.11 -15.64
N ALA A 383 8.68 -14.98 -15.95
CA ALA A 383 9.37 -13.77 -16.40
C ALA A 383 10.39 -13.29 -15.36
N VAL A 384 10.00 -13.19 -14.08
CA VAL A 384 10.92 -12.80 -12.98
C VAL A 384 12.07 -13.82 -12.83
N GLN A 385 11.79 -15.12 -13.00
CA GLN A 385 12.80 -16.16 -12.91
C GLN A 385 13.77 -16.17 -14.09
N ARG A 386 13.32 -15.80 -15.30
CA ARG A 386 14.13 -15.82 -16.53
C ARG A 386 14.99 -14.57 -16.71
N MET A 387 14.40 -13.41 -16.41
CA MET A 387 15.04 -12.12 -16.67
C MET A 387 16.23 -11.85 -15.74
N ARG A 388 17.20 -11.11 -16.28
CA ARG A 388 18.39 -10.64 -15.55
C ARG A 388 18.43 -9.11 -15.56
N PRO A 389 19.05 -8.47 -14.56
CA PRO A 389 19.24 -7.02 -14.51
C PRO A 389 19.85 -6.42 -15.77
N ARG A 390 20.87 -7.07 -16.36
CA ARG A 390 21.48 -6.66 -17.65
C ARG A 390 20.49 -6.57 -18.82
N ASP A 391 19.41 -7.35 -18.78
CA ASP A 391 18.36 -7.37 -19.80
C ASP A 391 17.24 -6.36 -19.45
N MET A 392 16.98 -6.16 -18.15
CA MET A 392 15.95 -5.25 -17.64
C MET A 392 16.37 -3.77 -17.70
N LEU A 393 17.62 -3.45 -17.37
CA LEU A 393 18.10 -2.08 -17.28
C LEU A 393 18.04 -1.32 -18.62
N PRO A 394 18.45 -1.90 -19.77
CA PRO A 394 18.30 -1.24 -21.07
C PRO A 394 16.84 -0.92 -21.41
N VAL A 395 15.90 -1.79 -21.01
CA VAL A 395 14.46 -1.60 -21.24
C VAL A 395 13.98 -0.39 -20.43
N LEU A 396 14.36 -0.29 -19.15
CA LEU A 396 14.04 0.88 -18.33
C LEU A 396 14.60 2.18 -18.90
N LEU A 397 15.85 2.16 -19.37
CA LEU A 397 16.50 3.31 -20.00
C LEU A 397 15.84 3.75 -21.32
N ARG A 398 15.21 2.82 -22.05
CA ARG A 398 14.43 3.13 -23.26
C ARG A 398 13.04 3.65 -22.95
N LEU A 399 12.34 3.02 -22.00
CA LEU A 399 10.98 3.39 -21.62
C LEU A 399 10.92 4.75 -20.93
N PHE A 400 11.97 5.09 -20.19
CA PHE A 400 12.14 6.38 -19.57
C PHE A 400 13.48 6.92 -20.05
N PRO A 401 13.52 7.74 -21.11
CA PRO A 401 14.71 8.49 -21.49
C PRO A 401 14.91 9.70 -20.56
N VAL A 402 16.14 10.23 -20.54
CA VAL A 402 16.46 11.52 -19.92
C VAL A 402 16.87 12.42 -21.07
N ASP A 403 16.22 13.57 -21.20
CA ASP A 403 16.53 14.56 -22.22
C ASP A 403 17.87 15.26 -21.94
#